data_AF-A0A2S5LFK3-F1
#
_entry.id   AF-A0A2S5LFK3-F1
#
_cell.length_a   1.000
_cell.length_b   1.000
_cell.length_c   1.000
_cell.angle_alpha   90.00
_cell.angle_beta   90.00
_cell.angle_gamma   90.00
#
_symmetry.space_group_name_H-M   'P 1'
#
loop_
_entity.id
_entity.type
_entity.pdbx_description
1 polymer ?
#
loop_
_entity_poly.entity_id
_entity_poly.type
_entity_poly.pdbx_seq_one_letter_code
_entity_poly.pdbx_strand_id
1 'polypeptide(L)'
;RFEGVDERIIDARGLEEMSIGDFVLSGGEIAALALIDACVRLIPGVMGEEASGVEESFEAGVLEYPHYTRPRDFEGRDIPEVLLSGDHARIAKWRHEQALALTRARRPDLLSPQTGDASRRR
;
A
#
# COMPACT_ATOMS: atom_id res chain seq x y z
N ARG A 1 -1.33 17.67 -24.76
CA ARG A 1 -1.76 18.38 -23.54
C ARG A 1 -0.72 19.45 -23.23
N PHE A 2 -1.10 20.50 -22.50
CA PHE A 2 -0.25 21.63 -22.16
C PHE A 2 0.84 21.24 -21.14
N GLU A 3 1.86 22.09 -20.99
CA GLU A 3 3.00 21.90 -20.07
C GLU A 3 2.61 21.92 -18.58
N GLY A 4 1.42 22.43 -18.24
CA GLY A 4 0.97 22.56 -16.87
C GLY A 4 -0.27 23.42 -16.73
N VAL A 5 -0.54 23.84 -15.50
CA VAL A 5 -1.60 24.80 -15.14
C VAL A 5 -0.94 26.16 -14.86
N ASP A 6 -1.67 27.26 -15.10
CA ASP A 6 -1.19 28.61 -14.76
C ASP A 6 -1.04 28.75 -13.24
N GLU A 7 0.16 29.12 -12.78
CA GLU A 7 0.52 29.30 -11.37
C GLU A 7 -0.48 30.19 -10.61
N ARG A 8 -0.99 31.24 -11.27
CA ARG A 8 -1.91 32.19 -10.63
C ARG A 8 -3.25 31.56 -10.28
N ILE A 9 -3.65 30.48 -10.97
CA ILE A 9 -4.87 29.72 -10.64
C ILE A 9 -4.64 28.89 -9.39
N ILE A 10 -3.46 28.29 -9.25
CA ILE A 10 -3.06 27.52 -8.07
C ILE A 10 -3.12 28.44 -6.85
N ASP A 11 -2.44 29.59 -6.92
CA ASP A 11 -2.44 30.61 -5.86
C ASP A 11 -3.85 31.14 -5.55
N ALA A 12 -4.59 31.59 -6.57
CA ALA A 12 -5.88 32.27 -6.37
C ALA A 12 -7.01 31.33 -5.93
N ARG A 13 -6.80 30.02 -5.97
CA ARG A 13 -7.77 29.01 -5.50
C ARG A 13 -7.26 28.21 -4.32
N GLY A 14 -6.00 28.39 -3.91
CA GLY A 14 -5.37 27.61 -2.86
C GLY A 14 -5.39 26.12 -3.19
N LEU A 15 -5.02 25.75 -4.43
CA LEU A 15 -4.98 24.35 -4.83
C LEU A 15 -3.83 23.63 -4.12
N GLU A 16 -4.10 22.46 -3.56
CA GLU A 16 -3.07 21.58 -3.03
C GLU A 16 -2.46 20.76 -4.18
N GLU A 17 -1.13 20.86 -4.33
CA GLU A 17 -0.39 20.08 -5.30
C GLU A 17 0.02 18.73 -4.69
N MET A 18 -0.42 17.64 -5.32
CA MET A 18 -0.12 16.28 -4.90
C MET A 18 0.60 15.51 -6.00
N SER A 19 1.62 14.75 -5.61
CA SER A 19 2.29 13.77 -6.47
C SER A 19 1.99 12.36 -5.97
N ILE A 20 1.76 11.44 -6.91
CA ILE A 20 1.60 10.00 -6.62
C ILE A 20 2.93 9.22 -6.74
N GLY A 21 4.03 9.89 -7.09
CA GLY A 21 5.37 9.30 -7.12
C GLY A 21 6.36 10.04 -8.03
N ASP A 22 7.63 9.61 -7.99
CA ASP A 22 8.74 10.26 -8.69
C ASP A 22 8.85 9.80 -10.16
N PHE A 23 7.84 10.12 -10.96
CA PHE A 23 7.79 9.83 -12.40
C PHE A 23 6.90 10.83 -13.14
N VAL A 24 7.05 10.91 -14.47
CA VAL A 24 6.30 11.85 -15.33
C VAL A 24 5.18 11.11 -16.08
N LEU A 25 3.97 11.66 -16.04
CA LEU A 25 2.81 11.19 -16.79
C LEU A 25 2.45 12.15 -17.92
N SER A 26 1.70 11.67 -18.91
CA SER A 26 1.19 12.50 -20.02
C SER A 26 0.04 13.45 -19.61
N GLY A 27 -0.46 13.32 -18.39
CA GLY A 27 -1.50 14.17 -17.79
C GLY A 27 -1.91 13.68 -16.40
N GLY A 28 -2.73 14.47 -15.71
CA GLY A 28 -3.10 14.25 -14.30
C GLY A 28 -4.22 13.23 -14.05
N GLU A 29 -4.87 12.70 -15.08
CA GLU A 29 -6.07 11.86 -14.91
C GLU A 29 -5.77 10.52 -14.22
N ILE A 30 -4.62 9.90 -14.51
CA ILE A 30 -4.20 8.67 -13.83
C ILE A 30 -3.93 8.96 -12.34
N ALA A 31 -3.28 10.09 -12.03
CA ALA A 31 -3.05 10.50 -10.65
C ALA A 31 -4.37 10.79 -9.91
N ALA A 32 -5.32 11.46 -10.57
CA ALA A 32 -6.64 11.73 -10.00
C ALA A 32 -7.42 10.43 -9.73
N LEU A 33 -7.41 9.47 -10.67
CA LEU A 33 -8.07 8.18 -10.49
C LEU A 33 -7.42 7.36 -9.36
N ALA A 34 -6.10 7.34 -9.27
CA ALA A 34 -5.38 6.66 -8.19
C ALA A 34 -5.73 7.24 -6.81
N LEU A 35 -5.79 8.58 -6.70
CA LEU A 35 -6.18 9.26 -5.47
C LEU A 35 -7.65 8.97 -5.10
N ILE A 36 -8.55 9.00 -6.07
CA ILE A 36 -9.98 8.69 -5.84
C ILE A 36 -10.13 7.25 -5.35
N ASP A 37 -9.47 6.28 -5.97
CA ASP A 37 -9.52 4.87 -5.56
C ASP A 37 -9.01 4.66 -4.12
N ALA A 38 -7.84 5.25 -3.81
CA ALA A 38 -7.23 5.18 -2.49
C ALA A 38 -8.10 5.82 -1.38
N CYS A 39 -8.86 6.88 -1.70
CA CYS A 39 -9.75 7.53 -0.73
C CYS A 39 -11.12 6.85 -0.62
N VAL A 40 -11.75 6.51 -1.75
CA VAL A 40 -13.13 5.98 -1.78
C VAL A 40 -13.22 4.63 -1.10
N ARG A 41 -12.18 3.79 -1.20
CA ARG A 41 -12.13 2.50 -0.47
C ARG A 41 -12.23 2.65 1.05
N LEU A 42 -11.84 3.80 1.61
CA LEU A 42 -11.89 4.05 3.06
C LEU A 42 -13.29 4.44 3.55
N ILE A 43 -14.26 4.64 2.65
CA ILE A 43 -15.64 4.98 3.00
C ILE A 43 -16.35 3.71 3.52
N PRO A 44 -17.01 3.75 4.69
CA PRO A 44 -17.74 2.61 5.23
C PRO A 44 -18.74 2.02 4.24
N GLY A 45 -18.70 0.70 4.08
CA GLY A 45 -19.57 -0.05 3.17
C GLY A 45 -19.09 -0.14 1.70
N VAL A 46 -17.96 0.48 1.34
CA VAL A 46 -17.34 0.31 0.01
C VAL A 46 -16.55 -0.98 -0.07
N MET A 47 -15.64 -1.20 0.88
CA MET A 47 -14.96 -2.48 1.03
C MET A 47 -15.86 -3.43 1.81
N GLY A 48 -16.23 -4.55 1.20
CA GLY A 48 -17.25 -5.46 1.75
C GLY A 48 -16.99 -5.85 3.21
N GLU A 49 -15.84 -6.46 3.49
CA GLU A 49 -15.43 -6.77 4.86
C GLU A 49 -14.46 -5.71 5.38
N GLU A 50 -14.80 -5.06 6.50
CA GLU A 50 -13.97 -4.01 7.14
C GLU A 50 -12.57 -4.54 7.51
N ALA A 51 -12.47 -5.82 7.83
CA ALA A 51 -11.20 -6.48 8.16
C ALA A 51 -10.19 -6.49 6.99
N SER A 52 -10.65 -6.34 5.73
CA SER A 52 -9.77 -6.32 4.56
C SER A 52 -8.81 -5.13 4.54
N GLY A 53 -9.13 -4.02 5.21
CA GLY A 53 -8.24 -2.87 5.30
C GLY A 53 -7.17 -2.96 6.41
N VAL A 54 -7.27 -3.95 7.31
CA VAL A 54 -6.43 -4.00 8.53
C VAL A 54 -5.13 -4.77 8.31
N GLU A 55 -5.09 -5.71 7.36
CA GLU A 55 -3.92 -6.52 7.05
C GLU A 55 -3.27 -6.14 5.70
N GLU A 56 -3.11 -4.83 5.43
CA GLU A 56 -2.54 -4.36 4.17
C GLU A 56 -1.10 -3.86 4.31
N SER A 57 -0.42 -3.72 3.18
CA SER A 57 0.89 -3.09 3.13
C SER A 57 0.81 -1.66 3.69
N PHE A 58 1.87 -1.25 4.38
CA PHE A 58 2.09 0.09 4.96
C PHE A 58 1.28 0.43 6.22
N GLU A 59 0.18 -0.26 6.53
CA GLU A 59 -0.61 -0.02 7.77
C GLU A 59 0.23 -0.17 9.04
N ALA A 60 1.05 -1.23 9.12
CA ALA A 60 1.99 -1.46 10.22
C ALA A 60 3.44 -1.05 9.87
N GLY A 61 3.64 -0.23 8.84
CA GLY A 61 4.98 0.15 8.36
C GLY A 61 5.77 -1.00 7.73
N VAL A 62 5.09 -2.07 7.30
CA VAL A 62 5.70 -3.24 6.64
C VAL A 62 4.91 -3.60 5.39
N LEU A 63 5.55 -4.33 4.47
CA LEU A 63 4.86 -4.96 3.35
C LEU A 63 4.03 -6.15 3.84
N GLU A 64 2.95 -6.44 3.12
CA GLU A 64 2.10 -7.59 3.38
C GLU A 64 2.82 -8.92 3.11
N TYR A 65 2.39 -9.96 3.84
CA TYR A 65 2.92 -11.33 3.68
C TYR A 65 2.45 -11.97 2.36
N PRO A 66 3.15 -12.99 1.83
CA PRO A 66 2.74 -13.66 0.61
C PRO A 66 1.44 -14.47 0.80
N HIS A 67 0.53 -14.31 -0.17
CA HIS A 67 -0.75 -15.02 -0.21
C HIS A 67 -0.69 -16.27 -1.07
N TYR A 68 -1.43 -17.29 -0.63
CA TYR A 68 -1.54 -18.57 -1.30
C TYR A 68 -3.01 -18.96 -1.41
N THR A 69 -3.39 -19.51 -2.56
CA THR A 69 -4.73 -20.04 -2.82
C THR A 69 -4.61 -21.33 -3.62
N ARG A 70 -5.74 -21.97 -3.90
CA ARG A 70 -5.79 -23.19 -4.71
C ARG A 70 -5.24 -22.92 -6.12
N PRO A 71 -4.59 -23.92 -6.77
CA PRO A 71 -4.33 -25.29 -6.31
C PRO A 71 -3.21 -25.40 -5.26
N ARG A 72 -3.12 -26.55 -4.57
CA ARG A 72 -2.11 -26.78 -3.52
C ARG A 72 -0.69 -26.86 -4.07
N ASP A 73 -0.53 -27.47 -5.23
CA ASP A 73 0.71 -27.50 -6.00
C ASP A 73 0.51 -26.68 -7.28
N PHE A 74 1.44 -25.77 -7.54
CA PHE A 74 1.50 -25.02 -8.79
C PHE A 74 2.92 -25.16 -9.36
N GLU A 75 3.05 -25.97 -10.42
CA GLU A 75 4.34 -26.22 -11.10
C GLU A 75 5.43 -26.78 -10.16
N GLY A 76 5.08 -27.69 -9.24
CA GLY A 76 6.03 -28.24 -8.26
C GLY A 76 6.31 -27.28 -7.09
N ARG A 77 5.49 -26.24 -6.89
CA ARG A 77 5.59 -25.28 -5.79
C ARG A 77 4.40 -25.45 -4.86
N ASP A 78 4.65 -26.06 -3.71
CA ASP A 78 3.64 -26.28 -2.69
C ASP A 78 3.32 -25.03 -1.86
N ILE A 79 2.08 -24.96 -1.36
CA ILE A 79 1.71 -24.04 -0.29
C ILE A 79 2.49 -24.40 0.99
N PRO A 80 3.10 -23.43 1.71
CA PRO A 80 3.78 -23.67 2.98
C PRO A 80 2.93 -24.49 3.96
N GLU A 81 3.48 -25.57 4.52
CA GLU A 81 2.74 -26.49 5.38
C GLU A 81 2.08 -25.80 6.59
N VAL A 82 2.70 -24.75 7.11
CA VAL A 82 2.15 -23.95 8.21
C VAL A 82 0.77 -23.36 7.87
N LEU A 83 0.56 -22.96 6.61
CA LEU A 83 -0.74 -22.43 6.14
C LEU A 83 -1.81 -23.52 5.99
N LEU A 84 -1.40 -24.78 5.98
CA LEU A 84 -2.30 -25.94 5.88
C LEU A 84 -2.57 -26.59 7.25
N SER A 85 -1.95 -26.08 8.32
CA SER A 85 -1.98 -26.69 9.65
C SER A 85 -3.26 -26.41 10.44
N GLY A 86 -4.02 -25.36 10.09
CA GLY A 86 -5.15 -24.86 10.87
C GLY A 86 -4.76 -24.17 12.19
N ASP A 87 -3.47 -24.11 12.53
CA ASP A 87 -2.99 -23.44 13.73
C ASP A 87 -2.87 -21.93 13.48
N HIS A 88 -3.89 -21.19 13.91
CA HIS A 88 -3.98 -19.74 13.72
C HIS A 88 -2.79 -18.99 14.35
N ALA A 89 -2.25 -19.44 15.48
CA ALA A 89 -1.12 -18.77 16.14
C ALA A 89 0.17 -18.95 15.33
N ARG A 90 0.41 -20.17 14.83
CA ARG A 90 1.56 -20.46 13.95
C ARG A 90 1.45 -19.73 12.61
N ILE A 91 0.26 -19.64 12.05
CA ILE A 91 0.00 -18.89 10.80
C ILE A 91 0.28 -17.41 11.01
N ALA A 92 -0.26 -16.79 12.06
CA ALA A 92 -0.03 -15.38 12.36
C ALA A 92 1.46 -15.06 12.57
N LYS A 93 2.17 -15.90 13.33
CA LYS A 93 3.62 -15.77 13.53
C LYS A 93 4.37 -15.85 12.20
N TRP A 94 4.06 -16.84 11.38
CA TRP A 94 4.71 -17.01 10.07
C TRP A 94 4.43 -15.83 9.14
N ARG A 95 3.19 -15.35 9.07
CA ARG A 95 2.80 -14.16 8.28
C ARG A 95 3.63 -12.93 8.68
N HIS A 96 3.73 -12.67 9.98
CA HIS A 96 4.54 -11.56 10.49
C HIS A 96 6.02 -11.69 10.13
N GLU A 97 6.60 -12.88 10.29
CA GLU A 97 8.00 -13.15 9.91
C GLU A 97 8.24 -12.94 8.41
N GLN A 98 7.32 -13.38 7.56
CA GLN A 98 7.39 -13.18 6.10
C GLN A 98 7.26 -11.71 5.71
N ALA A 99 6.30 -10.97 6.28
CA ALA A 99 6.12 -9.53 6.07
C ALA A 99 7.41 -8.77 6.38
N LEU A 100 8.03 -9.04 7.53
CA LEU A 100 9.31 -8.44 7.90
C LEU A 100 10.45 -8.84 6.96
N ALA A 101 10.55 -10.13 6.60
CA ALA A 101 11.58 -10.60 5.68
C ALA A 101 11.46 -9.93 4.30
N LEU A 102 10.24 -9.82 3.79
CA LEU A 102 9.94 -9.17 2.51
C LEU A 102 10.27 -7.67 2.56
N THR A 103 9.89 -7.00 3.65
CA THR A 103 10.18 -5.58 3.86
C THR A 103 11.67 -5.33 3.91
N ARG A 104 12.44 -6.12 4.68
CA ARG A 104 13.92 -6.01 4.72
C ARG A 104 14.54 -6.18 3.34
N ALA A 105 14.00 -7.08 2.52
CA ALA A 105 14.55 -7.38 1.21
C ALA A 105 14.21 -6.32 0.14
N ARG A 106 13.00 -5.74 0.19
CA ARG A 106 12.47 -4.89 -0.91
C ARG A 106 12.32 -3.42 -0.55
N ARG A 107 12.01 -3.12 0.71
CA ARG A 107 11.74 -1.77 1.24
C ARG A 107 12.37 -1.60 2.62
N PRO A 108 13.70 -1.76 2.76
CA PRO A 108 14.38 -1.63 4.05
C PRO A 108 14.22 -0.24 4.68
N ASP A 109 13.89 0.76 3.86
CA ASP A 109 13.55 2.12 4.29
C ASP A 109 12.34 2.16 5.24
N LEU A 110 11.35 1.27 5.07
CA LEU A 110 10.15 1.23 5.91
C LEU A 110 10.43 0.73 7.35
N LEU A 111 11.54 0.04 7.58
CA LEU A 111 11.91 -0.52 8.88
C LEU A 111 12.77 0.43 9.73
N SER A 112 13.27 1.50 9.11
CA SER A 112 13.95 2.55 9.85
C SER A 112 12.90 3.44 10.51
N PRO A 113 13.14 3.99 11.72
CA PRO A 113 12.28 5.02 12.25
C PRO A 113 12.17 6.12 11.19
N GLN A 114 10.95 6.42 10.75
CA GLN A 114 10.72 7.62 9.97
C GLN A 114 11.28 8.77 10.79
N THR A 115 12.41 9.34 10.39
CA THR A 115 12.83 10.66 10.83
C THR A 115 11.74 11.57 10.29
N GLY A 116 10.68 11.74 11.08
CA GLY A 116 9.45 12.37 10.65
C GLY A 116 9.78 13.73 10.08
N ASP A 117 9.35 13.96 8.84
CA ASP A 117 9.28 15.30 8.32
C ASP A 117 8.12 16.01 9.04
N ALA A 118 8.43 16.49 10.25
CA ALA A 118 7.56 17.29 11.09
C ALA A 118 7.25 18.67 10.47
N SER A 119 7.74 18.96 9.25
CA SER A 119 7.60 20.25 8.58
C SER A 119 6.30 20.41 7.77
N ARG A 120 5.55 19.33 7.50
CA ARG A 120 4.33 19.38 6.67
C ARG A 120 3.00 19.55 7.43
N ARG A 121 3.03 19.77 8.75
CA ARG A 121 1.84 20.17 9.53
C ARG A 121 1.91 21.66 9.86
N ARG A 122 1.67 22.53 8.89
CA ARG A 122 1.32 23.94 9.10
C ARG A 122 0.25 24.36 8.12
#